data_AF-A0A2S2R5G8-F1
#
_entry.id   AF-A0A2S2R5G8-F1
#
_cell.length_a   1.000
_cell.length_b   1.000
_cell.length_c   1.000
_cell.angle_alpha   90.00
_cell.angle_beta   90.00
_cell.angle_gamma   90.00
#
_symmetry.space_group_name_H-M   'P 1'
#
loop_
_entity.id
_entity.type
_entity.pdbx_description
1 polymer ?
#
loop_
_entity_poly.entity_id
_entity_poly.type
_entity_poly.pdbx_seq_one_letter_code
_entity_poly.pdbx_strand_id
1 'polypeptide(L)'
;MSNAVVVKAKTERKVFRPSAKVLNKIPDEITNNSDLIAAMQSLPSNYNFELPKTIWRLRQMQAKRVALQMPEGLTMFAVQLCDIIEQFTEADTVIMGDVTYGACCVDDFTAKALGVDLLVHYGHSCLIPVDQTEGVKVLYVFVDIKIDAIHLIETVKLNFTKQQRLLFVSTVQFVTTLQGLINRLKIDGYSVKVPQEKPLSPGEILGCTSPKVTDADCLIYLGDGRFHLESIMIANPELTAYRYDPYERKLTREYYDHILMKDTRLKAIEKAKEAQVFGLILGTLGRQGSIKVLDYFHEQMRLSSKNSVTILLSEIFPQKLSCFRDTVDAWIQIACPRLSIDWGSAFDKPFLSPYEGAVVLNQIEFNNQENYPMDYYSSNSLGAWTPNYRPINGCCGKGCANNPKSDVQKLNCSNNR
;
A
#
# COMPACT_ATOMS: atom_id res chain seq x y z
N MET A 1 -56.75 -30.44 -12.54
CA MET A 1 -55.65 -29.68 -13.19
C MET A 1 -55.74 -28.25 -12.71
N SER A 2 -54.84 -27.86 -11.80
CA SER A 2 -54.81 -26.55 -11.15
C SER A 2 -54.14 -25.51 -12.06
N ASN A 3 -54.89 -24.49 -12.47
CA ASN A 3 -54.37 -23.38 -13.28
C ASN A 3 -53.35 -22.55 -12.47
N ALA A 4 -52.12 -22.50 -12.95
CA ALA A 4 -51.07 -21.66 -12.40
C ALA A 4 -51.37 -20.18 -12.66
N VAL A 5 -51.43 -19.38 -11.60
CA VAL A 5 -51.54 -17.91 -11.68
C VAL A 5 -50.14 -17.33 -11.88
N VAL A 6 -49.85 -16.83 -13.08
CA VAL A 6 -48.62 -16.10 -13.36
C VAL A 6 -48.80 -14.65 -12.92
N VAL A 7 -48.21 -14.29 -11.79
CA VAL A 7 -48.14 -12.90 -11.32
C VAL A 7 -47.03 -12.18 -12.10
N LYS A 8 -47.40 -11.35 -13.08
CA LYS A 8 -46.46 -10.45 -13.76
C LYS A 8 -45.99 -9.36 -12.77
N ALA A 9 -44.68 -9.19 -12.66
CA ALA A 9 -44.09 -8.09 -11.90
C ALA A 9 -44.54 -6.73 -12.48
N LYS A 10 -44.96 -5.80 -11.60
CA LYS A 10 -45.23 -4.40 -11.99
C LYS A 10 -44.00 -3.82 -12.70
N THR A 11 -44.21 -3.29 -13.90
CA THR A 11 -43.17 -2.75 -14.80
C THR A 11 -42.52 -1.46 -14.27
N GLU A 12 -43.16 -0.75 -13.35
CA GLU A 12 -42.57 0.40 -12.67
C GLU A 12 -41.89 -0.02 -11.36
N ARG A 13 -40.59 -0.29 -11.44
CA ARG A 13 -39.74 -0.27 -10.25
C ARG A 13 -39.65 1.18 -9.79
N LYS A 14 -40.27 1.52 -8.66
CA LYS A 14 -39.91 2.74 -7.91
C LYS A 14 -38.44 2.58 -7.49
N VAL A 15 -37.53 3.10 -8.31
CA VAL A 15 -36.14 3.29 -7.92
C VAL A 15 -36.17 4.39 -6.88
N PHE A 16 -36.07 4.02 -5.60
CA PHE A 16 -35.65 4.94 -4.56
C PHE A 16 -34.22 5.36 -4.92
N ARG A 17 -34.09 6.44 -5.69
CA ARG A 17 -32.84 7.19 -5.73
C ARG A 17 -32.73 7.82 -4.34
N PRO A 18 -31.72 7.47 -3.52
CA PRO A 18 -31.42 8.31 -2.38
C PRO A 18 -31.26 9.72 -2.93
N SER A 19 -31.87 10.73 -2.29
CA SER A 19 -31.45 12.10 -2.54
C SER A 19 -29.95 12.09 -2.26
N ALA A 20 -29.13 12.19 -3.31
CA ALA A 20 -27.72 12.43 -3.16
C ALA A 20 -27.63 13.81 -2.51
N LYS A 21 -27.68 13.86 -1.18
CA LYS A 21 -27.20 15.02 -0.45
C LYS A 21 -25.79 15.20 -0.97
N VAL A 22 -25.57 16.35 -1.61
CA VAL A 22 -24.29 16.86 -2.10
C VAL A 22 -23.39 17.05 -0.88
N LEU A 23 -22.92 15.96 -0.29
CA LEU A 23 -22.28 15.95 1.03
C LEU A 23 -20.79 16.31 0.95
N ASN A 24 -20.22 16.37 -0.26
CA ASN A 24 -18.78 16.53 -0.47
C ASN A 24 -18.40 17.54 -1.57
N LYS A 25 -19.30 18.45 -1.98
CA LYS A 25 -18.88 19.52 -2.90
C LYS A 25 -18.19 20.61 -2.10
N ILE A 26 -16.93 20.90 -2.42
CA ILE A 26 -16.22 22.07 -1.89
C ILE A 26 -17.02 23.32 -2.30
N PRO A 27 -17.37 24.21 -1.37
CA PRO A 27 -18.11 25.43 -1.71
C PRO A 27 -17.42 26.26 -2.80
N ASP A 28 -18.22 26.93 -3.63
CA ASP A 28 -17.71 27.77 -4.70
C ASP A 28 -16.93 28.99 -4.13
N GLU A 29 -17.25 29.42 -2.91
CA GLU A 29 -16.51 30.45 -2.16
C GLU A 29 -15.05 30.07 -1.82
N ILE A 30 -14.72 28.78 -1.70
CA ILE A 30 -13.35 28.30 -1.51
C ILE A 30 -12.73 28.03 -2.88
N THR A 31 -13.47 27.34 -3.75
CA THR A 31 -12.99 26.93 -5.07
C THR A 31 -12.61 28.11 -5.96
N ASN A 32 -13.38 29.21 -5.89
CA ASN A 32 -13.19 30.41 -6.71
C ASN A 32 -12.54 31.57 -5.93
N ASN A 33 -11.98 31.31 -4.74
CA ASN A 33 -11.31 32.34 -3.95
C ASN A 33 -10.04 32.81 -4.67
N SER A 34 -10.00 34.06 -5.11
CA SER A 34 -8.86 34.64 -5.86
C SER A 34 -7.57 34.61 -5.07
N ASP A 35 -7.63 34.85 -3.77
CA ASP A 35 -6.45 34.95 -2.91
C ASP A 35 -5.87 33.56 -2.64
N LEU A 36 -6.72 32.56 -2.44
CA LEU A 36 -6.29 31.16 -2.31
C LEU A 36 -5.67 30.67 -3.62
N ILE A 37 -6.28 30.97 -4.76
CA ILE A 37 -5.74 30.64 -6.07
C ILE A 37 -4.37 31.29 -6.26
N ALA A 38 -4.22 32.56 -5.90
CA ALA A 38 -2.94 33.27 -5.99
C ALA A 38 -1.87 32.67 -5.05
N ALA A 39 -2.23 32.37 -3.80
CA ALA A 39 -1.31 31.75 -2.85
C ALA A 39 -0.82 30.37 -3.33
N MET A 40 -1.72 29.57 -3.91
CA MET A 40 -1.38 28.26 -4.50
C MET A 40 -0.44 28.34 -5.71
N GLN A 41 -0.32 29.49 -6.39
CA GLN A 41 0.64 29.65 -7.50
C GLN A 41 2.10 29.62 -7.05
N SER A 42 2.36 29.76 -5.75
CA SER A 42 3.70 29.58 -5.17
C SER A 42 4.15 28.10 -5.14
N LEU A 43 3.20 27.16 -5.25
CA LEU A 43 3.44 25.73 -5.28
C LEU A 43 3.62 25.24 -6.73
N PRO A 44 4.32 24.11 -6.96
CA PRO A 44 4.53 23.60 -8.31
C PRO A 44 3.20 23.23 -8.97
N SER A 45 2.92 23.84 -10.12
CA SER A 45 1.62 23.74 -10.82
C SER A 45 1.26 22.34 -11.32
N ASN A 46 2.26 21.45 -11.41
CA ASN A 46 2.08 20.06 -11.80
C ASN A 46 1.75 19.14 -10.62
N TYR A 47 1.77 19.62 -9.37
CA TYR A 47 1.40 18.85 -8.18
C TYR A 47 0.04 19.31 -7.66
N ASN A 48 -0.84 18.36 -7.35
CA ASN A 48 -2.14 18.67 -6.77
C ASN A 48 -2.19 18.34 -5.27
N PHE A 49 -1.95 19.35 -4.42
CA PHE A 49 -2.03 19.22 -2.96
C PHE A 49 -3.47 19.24 -2.40
N GLU A 50 -4.50 19.35 -3.24
CA GLU A 50 -5.92 19.41 -2.83
C GLU A 50 -6.22 20.43 -1.70
N LEU A 51 -5.48 21.56 -1.63
CA LEU A 51 -5.63 22.58 -0.60
C LEU A 51 -7.09 23.06 -0.37
N PRO A 52 -7.90 23.31 -1.42
CA PRO A 52 -9.32 23.66 -1.23
C PRO A 52 -10.11 22.62 -0.43
N LYS A 53 -9.80 21.32 -0.61
CA LYS A 53 -10.44 20.23 0.14
C LYS A 53 -9.98 20.22 1.59
N THR A 54 -8.69 20.41 1.83
CA THR A 54 -8.11 20.50 3.18
C THR A 54 -8.73 21.67 3.95
N ILE A 55 -8.75 22.87 3.38
CA ILE A 55 -9.34 24.09 3.98
C ILE A 55 -10.82 23.86 4.27
N TRP A 56 -11.58 23.32 3.31
CA TRP A 56 -12.98 23.00 3.52
C TRP A 56 -13.18 22.02 4.68
N ARG A 57 -12.35 20.99 4.77
CA ARG A 57 -12.44 19.99 5.84
C ARG A 57 -12.17 20.59 7.21
N LEU A 58 -11.16 21.45 7.32
CA LEU A 58 -10.83 22.15 8.56
C LEU A 58 -11.98 23.06 9.01
N ARG A 59 -12.57 23.84 8.09
CA ARG A 59 -13.73 24.71 8.38
C ARG A 59 -14.95 23.91 8.83
N GLN A 60 -15.28 22.82 8.14
CA GLN A 60 -16.38 21.92 8.50
C GLN A 60 -16.25 21.34 9.92
N MET A 61 -15.01 21.05 10.33
CA MET A 61 -14.72 20.47 11.63
C MET A 61 -14.53 21.54 12.71
N GLN A 62 -14.48 22.82 12.35
CA GLN A 62 -14.02 23.90 13.23
C GLN A 62 -12.68 23.55 13.91
N ALA A 63 -11.81 22.90 13.14
CA ALA A 63 -10.52 22.40 13.63
C ALA A 63 -9.67 23.56 14.17
N LYS A 64 -8.98 23.30 15.27
CA LYS A 64 -8.04 24.21 15.93
C LYS A 64 -6.60 23.85 15.64
N ARG A 65 -6.32 22.58 15.32
CA ARG A 65 -4.98 22.11 14.94
C ARG A 65 -5.02 21.12 13.79
N VAL A 66 -4.12 21.30 12.83
CA VAL A 66 -3.88 20.37 11.72
C VAL A 66 -2.42 19.93 11.68
N ALA A 67 -2.19 18.63 11.52
CA ALA A 67 -0.84 18.10 11.29
C ALA A 67 -0.64 17.76 9.81
N LEU A 68 0.52 18.08 9.26
CA LEU A 68 0.92 17.71 7.90
C LEU A 68 2.01 16.64 7.99
N GLN A 69 1.74 15.45 7.45
CA GLN A 69 2.71 14.38 7.31
C GLN A 69 3.02 14.18 5.83
N MET A 70 4.31 14.18 5.48
CA MET A 70 4.77 14.16 4.10
C MET A 70 5.96 13.21 3.96
N PRO A 71 6.09 12.52 2.81
CA PRO A 71 7.37 11.90 2.44
C PRO A 71 8.44 12.97 2.22
N GLU A 72 9.70 12.55 2.24
CA GLU A 72 10.88 13.42 2.16
C GLU A 72 10.84 14.31 0.91
N GLY A 73 10.43 13.75 -0.24
CA GLY A 73 10.32 14.47 -1.51
C GLY A 73 9.25 15.57 -1.56
N LEU A 74 8.34 15.63 -0.58
CA LEU A 74 7.32 16.68 -0.48
C LEU A 74 7.54 17.61 0.72
N THR A 75 8.44 17.26 1.64
CA THR A 75 8.69 18.02 2.88
C THR A 75 9.17 19.45 2.60
N MET A 76 9.84 19.68 1.46
CA MET A 76 10.26 21.02 1.01
C MET A 76 9.09 22.00 0.81
N PHE A 77 7.85 21.51 0.65
CA PHE A 77 6.65 22.34 0.51
C PHE A 77 5.90 22.54 1.83
N ALA A 78 6.33 21.90 2.92
CA ALA A 78 5.56 21.82 4.16
C ALA A 78 5.29 23.21 4.77
N VAL A 79 6.31 24.06 4.89
CA VAL A 79 6.18 25.41 5.47
C VAL A 79 5.23 26.27 4.62
N GLN A 80 5.35 26.23 3.30
CA GLN A 80 4.46 26.99 2.41
C GLN A 80 3.01 26.51 2.51
N LEU A 81 2.81 25.19 2.62
CA LEU A 81 1.48 24.62 2.81
C LEU A 81 0.88 25.02 4.17
N CYS A 82 1.70 25.07 5.22
CA CYS A 82 1.32 25.61 6.52
C CYS A 82 0.85 27.07 6.42
N ASP A 83 1.68 27.95 5.84
CA ASP A 83 1.37 29.38 5.68
C ASP A 83 0.02 29.59 4.96
N ILE A 84 -0.22 28.84 3.88
CA ILE A 84 -1.50 28.90 3.15
C ILE A 84 -2.65 28.41 4.04
N ILE A 85 -2.51 27.28 4.72
CA ILE A 85 -3.59 26.74 5.55
C ILE A 85 -3.95 27.71 6.69
N GLU A 86 -2.95 28.29 7.37
CA GLU A 86 -3.15 29.26 8.44
C GLU A 86 -3.75 30.58 7.93
N GLN A 87 -3.40 31.00 6.71
CA GLN A 87 -4.01 32.20 6.11
C GLN A 87 -5.52 32.02 5.85
N PHE A 88 -5.97 30.81 5.49
CA PHE A 88 -7.35 30.56 5.05
C PHE A 88 -8.22 29.81 6.08
N THR A 89 -7.67 29.51 7.26
CA THR A 89 -8.37 28.82 8.36
C THR A 89 -8.00 29.40 9.72
N GLU A 90 -8.70 29.01 10.79
CA GLU A 90 -8.34 29.38 12.17
C GLU A 90 -7.45 28.32 12.85
N ALA A 91 -7.06 27.27 12.14
CA ALA A 91 -6.28 26.18 12.71
C ALA A 91 -4.79 26.55 12.72
N ASP A 92 -4.10 26.24 13.81
CA ASP A 92 -2.63 26.21 13.79
C ASP A 92 -2.15 24.96 13.05
N THR A 93 -0.94 25.01 12.52
CA THR A 93 -0.34 23.90 11.77
C THR A 93 0.85 23.29 12.50
N VAL A 94 1.02 21.98 12.33
CA VAL A 94 2.18 21.23 12.84
C VAL A 94 2.74 20.37 11.70
N ILE A 95 4.04 20.42 11.47
CA ILE A 95 4.71 19.55 10.52
C ILE A 95 5.19 18.29 11.26
N MET A 96 4.77 17.12 10.81
CA MET A 96 5.24 15.83 11.31
C MET A 96 6.62 15.54 10.70
N GLY A 97 7.67 15.80 11.48
CA GLY A 97 9.06 15.80 10.99
C GLY A 97 9.74 14.43 10.90
N ASP A 98 9.12 13.36 11.38
CA ASP A 98 9.65 12.00 11.27
C ASP A 98 9.51 11.44 9.85
N VAL A 99 10.36 10.45 9.54
CA VAL A 99 10.41 9.78 8.23
C VAL A 99 9.05 9.19 7.84
N THR A 100 8.67 9.33 6.58
CA THR A 100 7.39 8.81 6.06
C THR A 100 7.61 8.08 4.73
N TYR A 101 7.91 6.79 4.82
CA TYR A 101 8.20 5.95 3.65
C TYR A 101 6.98 5.55 2.81
N GLY A 102 5.77 5.67 3.36
CA GLY A 102 4.57 5.13 2.71
C GLY A 102 3.30 5.31 3.52
N ALA A 103 2.17 4.90 2.95
CA ALA A 103 0.86 4.90 3.60
C ALA A 103 0.82 4.11 4.92
N CYS A 104 1.65 3.07 5.04
CA CYS A 104 1.79 2.29 6.27
C CYS A 104 2.43 3.09 7.41
N CYS A 105 3.00 4.26 7.16
CA CYS A 105 3.64 5.11 8.16
C CYS A 105 2.71 6.22 8.69
N VAL A 106 1.39 6.14 8.44
CA VAL A 106 0.44 7.12 8.99
C VAL A 106 0.62 7.26 10.50
N ASP A 107 0.98 8.46 10.96
CA ASP A 107 1.31 8.72 12.36
C ASP A 107 0.12 9.33 13.12
N ASP A 108 -0.93 8.53 13.22
CA ASP A 108 -2.15 8.92 13.92
C ASP A 108 -1.98 8.91 15.44
N PHE A 109 -1.01 8.15 15.98
CA PHE A 109 -0.72 8.10 17.40
C PHE A 109 -0.12 9.40 17.92
N THR A 110 0.92 9.92 17.26
CA THR A 110 1.52 11.21 17.64
C THR A 110 0.55 12.34 17.41
N ALA A 111 -0.18 12.33 16.29
CA ALA A 111 -1.23 13.33 16.02
C ALA A 111 -2.27 13.37 17.15
N LYS A 112 -2.69 12.20 17.65
CA LYS A 112 -3.64 12.11 18.77
C LYS A 112 -3.07 12.69 20.04
N ALA A 113 -1.82 12.34 20.37
CA ALA A 113 -1.15 12.84 21.56
C ALA A 113 -0.98 14.37 21.54
N LEU A 114 -0.80 14.97 20.36
CA LEU A 114 -0.69 16.42 20.16
C LEU A 114 -2.04 17.16 20.13
N GLY A 115 -3.16 16.44 20.25
CA GLY A 115 -4.49 17.02 20.16
C GLY A 115 -4.82 17.55 18.77
N VAL A 116 -4.29 16.92 17.72
CA VAL A 116 -4.56 17.29 16.32
C VAL A 116 -5.98 16.87 15.94
N ASP A 117 -6.76 17.79 15.37
CA ASP A 117 -8.11 17.52 14.90
C ASP A 117 -8.11 16.78 13.55
N LEU A 118 -7.17 17.15 12.67
CA LEU A 118 -6.99 16.59 11.33
C LEU A 118 -5.52 16.33 11.02
N LEU A 119 -5.17 15.09 10.70
CA LEU A 119 -3.89 14.72 10.11
C LEU A 119 -4.04 14.66 8.59
N VAL A 120 -3.27 15.46 7.86
CA VAL A 120 -3.20 15.40 6.40
C VAL A 120 -1.97 14.59 6.01
N HIS A 121 -2.20 13.40 5.45
CA HIS A 121 -1.14 12.50 4.99
C HIS A 121 -0.97 12.61 3.48
N TYR A 122 0.15 13.17 3.05
CA TYR A 122 0.44 13.44 1.63
C TYR A 122 1.18 12.29 0.94
N GLY A 123 0.96 12.17 -0.36
CA GLY A 123 1.78 11.37 -1.27
C GLY A 123 1.47 9.88 -1.33
N HIS A 124 0.57 9.36 -0.49
CA HIS A 124 0.28 7.92 -0.42
C HIS A 124 -1.22 7.60 -0.42
N SER A 125 -1.57 6.43 -0.94
CA SER A 125 -2.95 5.91 -0.91
C SER A 125 -3.40 5.56 0.50
N CYS A 126 -4.71 5.46 0.70
CA CYS A 126 -5.30 5.06 1.98
C CYS A 126 -5.15 3.54 2.20
N LEU A 127 -3.93 3.06 2.44
CA LEU A 127 -3.66 1.65 2.71
C LEU A 127 -4.26 1.21 4.05
N ILE A 128 -4.13 2.06 5.07
CA ILE A 128 -4.68 1.83 6.40
C ILE A 128 -6.11 2.36 6.44
N PRO A 129 -7.11 1.51 6.73
CA PRO A 129 -8.50 1.94 6.84
C PRO A 129 -8.69 3.06 7.89
N VAL A 130 -9.46 4.10 7.54
CA VAL A 130 -9.69 5.29 8.39
C VAL A 130 -10.43 4.96 9.70
N ASP A 131 -11.14 3.84 9.76
CA ASP A 131 -11.74 3.32 11.00
C ASP A 131 -10.70 2.79 12.00
N GLN A 132 -9.46 2.55 11.57
CA GLN A 132 -8.38 2.12 12.47
C GLN A 132 -7.64 3.30 13.12
N THR A 133 -7.80 4.52 12.62
CA THR A 133 -7.15 5.73 13.17
C THR A 133 -8.03 6.35 14.26
N GLU A 134 -8.09 5.70 15.42
CA GLU A 134 -9.00 6.07 16.50
C GLU A 134 -8.57 7.33 17.25
N GLY A 135 -9.41 8.36 17.19
CA GLY A 135 -9.22 9.61 17.94
C GLY A 135 -8.62 10.76 17.14
N VAL A 136 -8.24 10.53 15.88
CA VAL A 136 -7.82 11.58 14.94
C VAL A 136 -8.46 11.34 13.58
N LYS A 137 -8.90 12.40 12.90
CA LYS A 137 -9.33 12.27 11.50
C LYS A 137 -8.12 12.34 10.58
N VAL A 138 -8.01 11.39 9.66
CA VAL A 138 -6.95 11.40 8.65
C VAL A 138 -7.54 11.77 7.28
N LEU A 139 -6.93 12.73 6.61
CA LEU A 139 -7.18 13.09 5.23
C LEU A 139 -5.98 12.69 4.38
N TYR A 140 -6.16 11.67 3.55
CA TYR A 140 -5.16 11.30 2.55
C TYR A 140 -5.26 12.23 1.34
N VAL A 141 -4.12 12.80 0.94
CA VAL A 141 -3.95 13.57 -0.29
C VAL A 141 -2.89 12.87 -1.12
N PHE A 142 -3.28 12.26 -2.24
CA PHE A 142 -2.36 11.41 -3.00
C PHE A 142 -1.27 12.20 -3.73
N VAL A 143 -1.50 13.49 -3.95
CA VAL A 143 -0.65 14.38 -4.73
C VAL A 143 -0.51 13.86 -6.16
N ASP A 144 -1.58 14.02 -6.94
CA ASP A 144 -1.56 13.71 -8.38
C ASP A 144 -0.54 14.62 -9.09
N ILE A 145 0.42 14.00 -9.77
CA ILE A 145 1.48 14.69 -10.49
C ILE A 145 1.20 14.61 -11.98
N LYS A 146 1.03 15.77 -12.60
CA LYS A 146 0.83 15.90 -14.05
C LYS A 146 2.15 15.66 -14.78
N ILE A 147 2.09 14.81 -15.79
CA ILE A 147 3.23 14.46 -16.64
C ILE A 147 2.85 14.59 -18.13
N ASP A 148 3.87 14.56 -19.00
CA ASP A 148 3.68 14.55 -20.45
C ASP A 148 3.20 13.17 -20.93
N ALA A 149 1.88 12.94 -20.87
CA ALA A 149 1.27 11.68 -21.27
C ALA A 149 1.44 11.39 -22.77
N ILE A 150 1.50 12.43 -23.60
CA ILE A 150 1.68 12.29 -25.06
C ILE A 150 3.06 11.73 -25.33
N HIS A 151 4.09 12.26 -24.68
CA HIS A 151 5.45 11.74 -24.83
C HIS A 151 5.53 10.25 -24.47
N LEU A 152 4.91 9.81 -23.37
CA LEU A 152 4.87 8.39 -23.00
C LEU A 152 4.15 7.54 -24.05
N ILE A 153 3.00 7.99 -24.57
CA ILE A 153 2.29 7.27 -25.63
C ILE A 153 3.16 7.10 -26.88
N GLU A 154 3.80 8.16 -27.34
CA GLU A 154 4.67 8.11 -28.53
C GLU A 154 5.94 7.27 -28.27
N THR A 155 6.49 7.33 -27.05
CA THR A 155 7.59 6.46 -26.61
C THR A 155 7.17 4.98 -26.68
N VAL A 156 5.97 4.64 -26.22
CA VAL A 156 5.43 3.27 -26.31
C VAL A 156 5.27 2.86 -27.77
N LYS A 157 4.73 3.74 -28.61
CA LYS A 157 4.52 3.44 -30.03
C LYS A 157 5.82 3.17 -30.80
N LEU A 158 6.87 3.90 -30.45
CA LEU A 158 8.17 3.78 -31.09
C LEU A 158 8.89 2.47 -30.70
N ASN A 159 8.69 1.98 -29.47
CA ASN A 159 9.49 0.90 -28.91
C ASN A 159 8.76 -0.46 -28.84
N PHE A 160 7.43 -0.48 -28.94
CA PHE A 160 6.64 -1.70 -28.80
C PHE A 160 5.68 -1.93 -29.97
N THR A 161 5.50 -3.20 -30.32
CA THR A 161 4.56 -3.61 -31.36
C THR A 161 3.17 -3.84 -30.78
N LYS A 162 2.14 -3.80 -31.62
CA LYS A 162 0.74 -4.01 -31.19
C LYS A 162 0.46 -5.47 -30.82
N GLN A 163 1.32 -6.40 -31.22
CA GLN A 163 1.23 -7.82 -30.90
C GLN A 163 1.68 -8.13 -29.47
N GLN A 164 2.54 -7.29 -28.88
CA GLN A 164 2.99 -7.46 -27.50
C GLN A 164 1.87 -7.09 -26.52
N ARG A 165 1.70 -7.92 -25.49
CA ARG A 165 0.81 -7.69 -24.35
C ARG A 165 1.56 -6.84 -23.32
N LEU A 166 1.18 -5.56 -23.25
CA LEU A 166 1.84 -4.58 -22.39
C LEU A 166 1.12 -4.47 -21.04
N LEU A 167 1.85 -4.70 -19.96
CA LEU A 167 1.39 -4.50 -18.59
C LEU A 167 1.83 -3.14 -18.09
N PHE A 168 0.89 -2.31 -17.66
CA PHE A 168 1.17 -0.98 -17.12
C PHE A 168 0.86 -0.89 -15.63
N VAL A 169 1.82 -0.36 -14.88
CA VAL A 169 1.69 -0.10 -13.44
C VAL A 169 2.44 1.18 -13.07
N SER A 170 2.15 1.72 -11.89
CA SER A 170 2.73 2.95 -11.36
C SER A 170 2.51 3.06 -9.85
N THR A 171 2.93 4.17 -9.26
CA THR A 171 2.59 4.58 -7.90
C THR A 171 1.39 5.53 -7.92
N VAL A 172 0.75 5.71 -6.76
CA VAL A 172 -0.49 6.49 -6.62
C VAL A 172 -0.44 7.88 -7.27
N GLN A 173 0.73 8.54 -7.27
CA GLN A 173 0.91 9.90 -7.78
C GLN A 173 0.67 10.02 -9.30
N PHE A 174 0.79 8.92 -10.06
CA PHE A 174 0.63 8.95 -11.53
C PHE A 174 -0.51 8.05 -12.04
N VAL A 175 -1.21 7.32 -11.17
CA VAL A 175 -2.26 6.35 -11.57
C VAL A 175 -3.36 7.03 -12.39
N THR A 176 -3.77 8.25 -12.08
CA THR A 176 -4.79 8.95 -12.87
C THR A 176 -4.34 9.18 -14.32
N THR A 177 -3.11 9.65 -14.52
CA THR A 177 -2.52 9.82 -15.85
C THR A 177 -2.35 8.47 -16.56
N LEU A 178 -1.94 7.43 -15.84
CA LEU A 178 -1.82 6.06 -16.35
C LEU A 178 -3.15 5.54 -16.93
N GLN A 179 -4.28 5.77 -16.23
CA GLN A 179 -5.59 5.34 -16.73
C GLN A 179 -5.98 6.10 -18.01
N GLY A 180 -5.69 7.41 -18.07
CA GLY A 180 -5.92 8.23 -19.26
C GLY A 180 -5.15 7.73 -20.49
N LEU A 181 -3.86 7.43 -20.32
CA LEU A 181 -3.02 6.99 -21.44
C LEU A 181 -3.33 5.56 -21.91
N ILE A 182 -3.75 4.65 -21.01
CA ILE A 182 -4.15 3.28 -21.36
C ILE A 182 -5.35 3.31 -22.31
N ASN A 183 -6.33 4.17 -22.05
CA ASN A 183 -7.51 4.30 -22.92
C ASN A 183 -7.10 4.72 -24.33
N ARG A 184 -6.12 5.63 -24.46
CA ARG A 184 -5.62 6.05 -25.77
C ARG A 184 -4.85 4.94 -26.49
N LEU A 185 -3.96 4.23 -25.79
CA LEU A 185 -3.21 3.11 -26.37
C LEU A 185 -4.13 1.99 -26.87
N LYS A 186 -5.22 1.68 -26.14
CA LYS A 186 -6.24 0.72 -26.57
C LYS A 186 -6.95 1.15 -27.86
N ILE A 187 -7.32 2.44 -27.97
CA ILE A 187 -7.91 3.00 -29.20
C ILE A 187 -6.93 2.88 -30.38
N ASP A 188 -5.65 3.10 -30.13
CA ASP A 188 -4.59 2.99 -31.14
C ASP A 188 -4.24 1.51 -31.48
N GLY A 189 -4.91 0.53 -30.84
CA GLY A 189 -4.85 -0.90 -31.15
C GLY A 189 -3.81 -1.70 -30.37
N TYR A 190 -3.28 -1.18 -29.27
CA TYR A 190 -2.35 -1.91 -28.40
C TYR A 190 -3.07 -2.85 -27.43
N SER A 191 -2.50 -4.02 -27.20
CA SER A 191 -2.93 -4.94 -26.14
C SER A 191 -2.36 -4.46 -24.80
N VAL A 192 -3.19 -3.78 -24.01
CA VAL A 192 -2.78 -3.18 -22.73
C VAL A 192 -3.57 -3.75 -21.55
N LYS A 193 -2.84 -4.14 -20.51
CA LYS A 193 -3.37 -4.63 -19.24
C LYS A 193 -2.93 -3.73 -18.09
N VAL A 194 -3.85 -3.49 -17.16
CA VAL A 194 -3.60 -2.77 -15.91
C VAL A 194 -4.07 -3.68 -14.78
N PRO A 195 -3.16 -4.30 -14.02
CA PRO A 195 -3.51 -5.24 -12.97
C PRO A 195 -4.00 -4.50 -11.72
N GLN A 196 -4.59 -5.23 -10.77
CA GLN A 196 -4.96 -4.67 -9.48
C GLN A 196 -4.71 -5.71 -8.39
N GLU A 197 -3.97 -5.33 -7.36
CA GLU A 197 -3.82 -6.11 -6.14
C GLU A 197 -4.55 -5.38 -5.01
N LYS A 198 -5.63 -5.97 -4.48
CA LYS A 198 -6.46 -5.27 -3.49
C LYS A 198 -5.72 -5.17 -2.14
N PRO A 199 -5.78 -4.02 -1.44
CA PRO A 199 -6.77 -2.94 -1.60
C PRO A 199 -6.38 -1.80 -2.56
N LEU A 200 -5.26 -1.91 -3.28
CA LEU A 200 -4.73 -0.83 -4.13
C LEU A 200 -5.61 -0.54 -5.34
N SER A 201 -5.46 0.64 -5.91
CA SER A 201 -6.15 1.04 -7.13
C SER A 201 -5.64 0.24 -8.35
N PRO A 202 -6.42 0.10 -9.44
CA PRO A 202 -5.92 -0.51 -10.66
C PRO A 202 -4.67 0.21 -11.19
N GLY A 203 -3.60 -0.55 -11.40
CA GLY A 203 -2.30 -0.07 -11.87
C GLY A 203 -1.40 0.44 -10.76
N GLU A 204 -1.89 0.55 -9.52
CA GLU A 204 -1.09 0.95 -8.37
C GLU A 204 -0.36 -0.26 -7.79
N ILE A 205 0.93 -0.09 -7.49
CA ILE A 205 1.75 -1.06 -6.78
C ILE A 205 2.49 -0.43 -5.60
N LEU A 206 2.81 -1.25 -4.60
CA LEU A 206 3.61 -0.88 -3.44
C LEU A 206 4.88 -1.72 -3.40
N GLY A 207 5.93 -1.22 -2.74
CA GLY A 207 7.17 -1.99 -2.56
C GLY A 207 6.98 -3.31 -1.81
N CYS A 208 5.88 -3.46 -1.07
CA CYS A 208 5.53 -4.66 -0.30
C CYS A 208 4.28 -5.39 -0.82
N THR A 209 3.63 -4.90 -1.88
CA THR A 209 2.40 -5.49 -2.44
C THR A 209 2.32 -5.23 -3.93
N SER A 210 2.46 -6.29 -4.72
CA SER A 210 2.46 -6.27 -6.18
C SER A 210 1.73 -7.49 -6.76
N PRO A 211 0.98 -7.32 -7.87
CA PRO A 211 0.21 -8.40 -8.46
C PRO A 211 1.09 -9.43 -9.18
N LYS A 212 0.67 -10.69 -9.16
CA LYS A 212 1.20 -11.74 -10.03
C LYS A 212 0.43 -11.77 -11.34
N VAL A 213 1.14 -11.78 -12.47
CA VAL A 213 0.58 -11.67 -13.82
C VAL A 213 1.19 -12.72 -14.72
N THR A 214 0.35 -13.52 -15.38
CA THR A 214 0.76 -14.62 -16.26
C THR A 214 0.52 -14.35 -17.76
N ASP A 215 -0.14 -13.24 -18.08
CA ASP A 215 -0.65 -12.93 -19.42
C ASP A 215 -0.20 -11.51 -19.82
N ALA A 216 1.12 -11.36 -19.91
CA ALA A 216 1.81 -10.15 -20.36
C ALA A 216 3.22 -10.51 -20.86
N ASP A 217 3.75 -9.72 -21.79
CA ASP A 217 5.10 -9.90 -22.36
C ASP A 217 6.07 -8.86 -21.82
N CYS A 218 5.60 -7.62 -21.67
CA CYS A 218 6.42 -6.50 -21.21
C CYS A 218 5.71 -5.74 -20.09
N LEU A 219 6.47 -5.43 -19.04
CA LEU A 219 6.07 -4.54 -17.96
C LEU A 219 6.58 -3.14 -18.26
N ILE A 220 5.71 -2.14 -18.20
CA ILE A 220 6.06 -0.72 -18.28
C ILE A 220 5.61 -0.05 -16.99
N TYR A 221 6.58 0.28 -16.15
CA TYR A 221 6.37 1.04 -14.92
C TYR A 221 6.53 2.53 -15.18
N LEU A 222 5.54 3.33 -14.79
CA LEU A 222 5.60 4.78 -14.81
C LEU A 222 6.07 5.29 -13.45
N GLY A 223 7.26 5.88 -13.39
CA GLY A 223 7.84 6.45 -12.18
C GLY A 223 9.36 6.58 -12.25
N ASP A 224 9.93 7.35 -11.34
CA ASP A 224 11.36 7.67 -11.24
C ASP A 224 12.15 6.70 -10.35
N GLY A 225 11.53 6.16 -9.29
CA GLY A 225 12.19 5.20 -8.40
C GLY A 225 12.19 3.74 -8.87
N ARG A 226 13.19 2.95 -8.42
CA ARG A 226 13.22 1.49 -8.65
C ARG A 226 12.52 0.69 -7.55
N PHE A 227 12.34 1.23 -6.34
CA PHE A 227 11.76 0.51 -5.21
C PHE A 227 10.41 -0.17 -5.55
N HIS A 228 9.45 0.56 -6.11
CA HIS A 228 8.16 0.00 -6.49
C HIS A 228 8.25 -0.96 -7.67
N LEU A 229 9.01 -0.59 -8.70
CA LEU A 229 9.27 -1.43 -9.88
C LEU A 229 9.86 -2.79 -9.49
N GLU A 230 10.87 -2.81 -8.63
CA GLU A 230 11.51 -4.05 -8.19
C GLU A 230 10.51 -4.99 -7.53
N SER A 231 9.51 -4.49 -6.80
CA SER A 231 8.49 -5.36 -6.21
C SER A 231 7.69 -6.16 -7.24
N ILE A 232 7.29 -5.53 -8.36
CA ILE A 232 6.55 -6.24 -9.41
C ILE A 232 7.48 -7.11 -10.24
N MET A 233 8.76 -6.74 -10.40
CA MET A 233 9.77 -7.60 -11.01
C MET A 233 9.99 -8.86 -10.18
N ILE A 234 10.16 -8.73 -8.87
CA ILE A 234 10.29 -9.85 -7.91
C ILE A 234 9.09 -10.80 -8.03
N ALA A 235 7.88 -10.24 -8.10
CA ALA A 235 6.65 -11.02 -8.24
C ALA A 235 6.47 -11.66 -9.63
N ASN A 236 7.19 -11.18 -10.66
CA ASN A 236 7.03 -11.57 -12.07
C ASN A 236 8.39 -11.60 -12.81
N PRO A 237 9.29 -12.54 -12.48
CA PRO A 237 10.66 -12.58 -13.00
C PRO A 237 10.76 -12.78 -14.51
N GLU A 238 9.73 -13.34 -15.14
CA GLU A 238 9.69 -13.62 -16.58
C GLU A 238 9.29 -12.40 -17.44
N LEU A 239 8.80 -11.32 -16.84
CA LEU A 239 8.40 -10.12 -17.59
C LEU A 239 9.63 -9.32 -18.00
N THR A 240 9.67 -8.90 -19.27
CA THR A 240 10.65 -7.89 -19.68
C THR A 240 10.23 -6.53 -19.12
N ALA A 241 10.98 -6.02 -18.15
CA ALA A 241 10.64 -4.79 -17.43
C ALA A 241 11.26 -3.54 -18.04
N TYR A 242 10.48 -2.48 -18.09
CA TYR A 242 10.89 -1.14 -18.47
C TYR A 242 10.39 -0.12 -17.44
N ARG A 243 11.21 0.90 -17.20
CA ARG A 243 10.86 2.08 -16.40
C ARG A 243 10.76 3.28 -17.32
N TYR A 244 9.63 3.98 -17.28
CA TYR A 244 9.51 5.30 -17.84
C TYR A 244 9.60 6.33 -16.73
N ASP A 245 10.69 7.10 -16.74
CA ASP A 245 10.88 8.23 -15.84
C ASP A 245 10.17 9.47 -16.43
N PRO A 246 9.12 10.01 -15.79
CA PRO A 246 8.37 11.13 -16.34
C PRO A 246 9.11 12.47 -16.26
N TYR A 247 10.13 12.58 -15.42
CA TYR A 247 10.93 13.80 -15.27
C TYR A 247 12.05 13.83 -16.30
N GLU A 248 12.78 12.72 -16.45
CA GLU A 248 13.83 12.60 -17.48
C GLU A 248 13.26 12.34 -18.88
N ARG A 249 12.00 11.90 -18.98
CA ARG A 249 11.33 11.48 -20.22
C ARG A 249 12.09 10.35 -20.91
N LYS A 250 12.58 9.39 -20.14
CA LYS A 250 13.34 8.24 -20.65
C LYS A 250 12.65 6.93 -20.33
N LEU A 251 12.61 6.05 -21.32
CA LEU A 251 12.27 4.64 -21.14
C LEU A 251 13.56 3.82 -21.07
N THR A 252 13.81 3.18 -19.93
CA THR A 252 14.97 2.30 -19.72
C THR A 252 14.50 0.87 -19.54
N ARG A 253 15.28 -0.08 -20.06
CA ARG A 253 15.10 -1.50 -19.74
C ARG A 253 15.74 -1.78 -18.38
N GLU A 254 15.02 -2.49 -17.54
CA GLU A 254 15.38 -2.70 -16.14
C GLU A 254 15.60 -4.19 -15.88
N TYR A 255 16.56 -4.49 -15.01
CA TYR A 255 16.93 -5.86 -14.65
C TYR A 255 16.95 -5.99 -13.13
N TYR A 256 16.62 -7.19 -12.64
CA TYR A 256 16.70 -7.53 -11.23
C TYR A 256 17.41 -8.86 -11.08
N ASP A 257 18.35 -8.92 -10.14
CA ASP A 257 19.13 -10.14 -9.90
C ASP A 257 18.34 -11.10 -9.02
N HIS A 258 17.40 -11.81 -9.64
CA HIS A 258 16.55 -12.78 -8.95
C HIS A 258 17.34 -13.93 -8.33
N ILE A 259 18.45 -14.33 -8.97
CA ILE A 259 19.29 -15.44 -8.48
C ILE A 259 20.00 -15.01 -7.21
N LEU A 260 20.69 -13.86 -7.23
CA LEU A 260 21.37 -13.32 -6.06
C LEU A 260 20.39 -13.06 -4.91
N MET A 261 19.23 -12.46 -5.20
CA MET A 261 18.22 -12.19 -4.18
C MET A 261 17.74 -13.50 -3.54
N LYS A 262 17.28 -14.48 -4.34
CA LYS A 262 16.77 -15.76 -3.82
C LYS A 262 17.84 -16.55 -3.05
N ASP A 263 19.07 -16.61 -3.55
CA ASP A 263 20.19 -17.28 -2.87
C ASP A 263 20.51 -16.61 -1.53
N THR A 264 20.55 -15.27 -1.49
CA THR A 264 20.77 -14.52 -0.25
C THR A 264 19.67 -14.77 0.76
N ARG A 265 18.40 -14.79 0.31
CA ARG A 265 17.26 -15.07 1.21
C ARG A 265 17.24 -16.51 1.70
N LEU A 266 17.52 -17.48 0.83
CA LEU A 266 17.59 -18.89 1.21
C LEU A 266 18.70 -19.14 2.24
N LYS A 267 19.89 -18.54 2.06
CA LYS A 267 20.98 -18.63 3.05
C LYS A 267 20.56 -18.09 4.42
N ALA A 268 19.83 -16.97 4.46
CA ALA A 268 19.30 -16.43 5.71
C ALA A 268 18.28 -17.37 6.36
N ILE A 269 17.37 -17.96 5.57
CA ILE A 269 16.39 -18.95 6.04
C ILE A 269 17.09 -20.19 6.61
N GLU A 270 18.03 -20.79 5.88
CA GLU A 270 18.73 -22.00 6.33
C GLU A 270 19.51 -21.74 7.63
N LYS A 271 20.25 -20.62 7.72
CA LYS A 271 20.94 -20.23 8.95
C LYS A 271 19.98 -20.02 10.12
N ALA A 272 18.76 -19.53 9.87
CA ALA A 272 17.76 -19.32 10.91
C ALA A 272 17.03 -20.60 11.36
N LYS A 273 17.03 -21.70 10.59
CA LYS A 273 16.43 -22.97 11.04
C LYS A 273 17.10 -23.53 12.29
N GLU A 274 18.40 -23.27 12.44
CA GLU A 274 19.20 -23.71 13.59
C GLU A 274 18.98 -22.85 14.85
N ALA A 275 18.44 -21.63 14.69
CA ALA A 275 18.23 -20.66 15.77
C ALA A 275 17.30 -21.18 16.87
N GLN A 276 17.61 -20.92 18.15
CA GLN A 276 16.78 -21.32 19.29
C GLN A 276 16.05 -20.13 19.90
N VAL A 277 16.66 -18.94 19.87
CA VAL A 277 16.08 -17.70 20.37
C VAL A 277 15.82 -16.73 19.23
N PHE A 278 14.57 -16.38 19.00
CA PHE A 278 14.16 -15.42 17.98
C PHE A 278 13.84 -14.05 18.58
N GLY A 279 14.33 -12.99 17.95
CA GLY A 279 13.85 -11.64 18.18
C GLY A 279 12.68 -11.34 17.24
N LEU A 280 11.49 -11.16 17.79
CA LEU A 280 10.30 -10.73 17.05
C LEU A 280 10.23 -9.20 17.09
N ILE A 281 10.56 -8.55 15.98
CA ILE A 281 10.55 -7.09 15.91
C ILE A 281 9.18 -6.62 15.46
N LEU A 282 8.46 -5.86 16.27
CA LEU A 282 7.23 -5.19 15.88
C LEU A 282 7.53 -3.74 15.49
N GLY A 283 7.26 -3.39 14.24
CA GLY A 283 7.42 -2.04 13.73
C GLY A 283 6.42 -1.07 14.38
N THR A 284 6.91 0.05 14.89
CA THR A 284 6.10 1.10 15.54
C THR A 284 6.06 2.40 14.75
N LEU A 285 6.72 2.48 13.60
CA LEU A 285 6.58 3.61 12.68
C LEU A 285 5.20 3.53 12.02
N GLY A 286 4.32 4.44 12.44
CA GLY A 286 2.90 4.46 12.07
C GLY A 286 2.22 3.11 12.33
N ARG A 287 1.83 2.45 11.24
CA ARG A 287 1.04 1.21 11.22
C ARG A 287 1.74 0.08 10.46
N GLN A 288 3.06 0.15 10.31
CA GLN A 288 3.83 -0.91 9.64
C GLN A 288 3.76 -2.26 10.37
N GLY A 289 3.77 -2.23 11.71
CA GLY A 289 3.65 -3.44 12.52
C GLY A 289 2.22 -3.94 12.61
N SER A 290 2.08 -5.25 12.81
CA SER A 290 0.80 -5.92 12.98
C SER A 290 0.82 -6.81 14.21
N ILE A 291 0.05 -6.43 15.24
CA ILE A 291 -0.12 -7.24 16.46
C ILE A 291 -0.66 -8.63 16.10
N LYS A 292 -1.59 -8.72 15.16
CA LYS A 292 -2.11 -10.01 14.66
C LYS A 292 -1.01 -10.93 14.11
N VAL A 293 -0.06 -10.37 13.36
CA VAL A 293 1.08 -11.15 12.82
C VAL A 293 2.06 -11.51 13.94
N LEU A 294 2.26 -10.62 14.90
CA LEU A 294 3.08 -10.89 16.09
C LEU A 294 2.49 -12.03 16.94
N ASP A 295 1.19 -12.00 17.22
CA ASP A 295 0.48 -13.04 17.96
C ASP A 295 0.58 -14.39 17.24
N TYR A 296 0.46 -14.38 15.90
CA TYR A 296 0.70 -15.57 15.08
C TYR A 296 2.12 -16.14 15.32
N PHE A 297 3.16 -15.31 15.28
CA PHE A 297 4.53 -15.78 15.53
C PHE A 297 4.73 -16.24 16.98
N HIS A 298 4.17 -15.57 17.97
CA HIS A 298 4.23 -16.05 19.35
C HIS A 298 3.65 -17.46 19.48
N GLU A 299 2.50 -17.72 18.85
CA GLU A 299 1.90 -19.06 18.87
C GLU A 299 2.76 -20.08 18.10
N GLN A 300 3.30 -19.74 16.94
CA GLN A 300 4.17 -20.65 16.18
C GLN A 300 5.49 -20.96 16.91
N MET A 301 6.07 -19.98 17.60
CA MET A 301 7.26 -20.18 18.43
C MET A 301 6.96 -21.16 19.59
N ARG A 302 5.81 -21.00 20.25
CA ARG A 302 5.36 -21.89 21.32
C ARG A 302 5.15 -23.33 20.82
N LEU A 303 4.47 -23.49 19.69
CA LEU A 303 4.22 -24.81 19.07
C LEU A 303 5.51 -25.49 18.61
N SER A 304 6.50 -24.71 18.18
CA SER A 304 7.80 -25.21 17.71
C SER A 304 8.85 -25.31 18.81
N SER A 305 8.48 -25.08 20.09
CA SER A 305 9.40 -25.06 21.24
C SER A 305 10.62 -24.14 21.06
N LYS A 306 10.44 -23.02 20.36
CA LYS A 306 11.45 -21.97 20.17
C LYS A 306 11.21 -20.84 21.18
N ASN A 307 12.29 -20.25 21.69
CA ASN A 307 12.19 -19.08 22.55
C ASN A 307 12.04 -17.82 21.69
N SER A 308 11.27 -16.84 22.17
CA SER A 308 11.15 -15.55 21.49
C SER A 308 11.11 -14.38 22.46
N VAL A 309 11.62 -13.23 22.00
CA VAL A 309 11.54 -11.94 22.68
C VAL A 309 10.99 -10.88 21.73
N THR A 310 10.00 -10.11 22.18
CA THR A 310 9.40 -9.04 21.38
C THR A 310 10.15 -7.74 21.60
N ILE A 311 10.51 -7.08 20.50
CA ILE A 311 11.24 -5.81 20.49
C ILE A 311 10.46 -4.81 19.63
N LEU A 312 10.18 -3.64 20.21
CA LEU A 312 9.49 -2.55 19.52
C LEU A 312 10.51 -1.57 18.96
N LEU A 313 10.44 -1.29 17.65
CA LEU A 313 11.32 -0.33 16.98
C LEU A 313 10.52 0.50 15.98
N SER A 314 10.74 1.81 15.92
CA SER A 314 10.18 2.66 14.86
C SER A 314 10.97 2.41 13.58
N GLU A 315 12.27 2.59 13.67
CA GLU A 315 13.23 2.29 12.60
C GLU A 315 14.16 1.15 13.02
N ILE A 316 14.49 0.29 12.06
CA ILE A 316 15.29 -0.92 12.30
C ILE A 316 16.66 -0.77 11.66
N PHE A 317 17.69 -0.66 12.50
CA PHE A 317 19.07 -0.47 12.07
C PHE A 317 19.98 -1.64 12.51
N PRO A 318 20.94 -2.06 11.69
CA PRO A 318 21.89 -3.12 12.06
C PRO A 318 22.61 -2.87 13.39
N GLN A 319 23.07 -1.64 13.62
CA GLN A 319 23.80 -1.25 14.83
C GLN A 319 22.94 -1.36 16.09
N LYS A 320 21.62 -1.15 15.98
CA LYS A 320 20.70 -1.32 17.09
C LYS A 320 20.51 -2.80 17.43
N LEU A 321 20.39 -3.65 16.40
CA LEU A 321 20.20 -5.09 16.60
C LEU A 321 21.48 -5.80 17.07
N SER A 322 22.66 -5.34 16.67
CA SER A 322 23.93 -5.92 17.13
C SER A 322 24.15 -5.75 18.65
N CYS A 323 23.50 -4.76 19.28
CA CYS A 323 23.54 -4.55 20.72
C CYS A 323 22.95 -5.72 21.53
N PHE A 324 22.11 -6.58 20.92
CA PHE A 324 21.55 -7.77 21.56
C PHE A 324 22.51 -8.98 21.55
N ARG A 325 23.72 -8.82 20.98
CA ARG A 325 24.84 -9.78 21.02
C ARG A 325 24.36 -11.21 20.79
N ASP A 326 24.80 -12.15 21.62
CA ASP A 326 24.55 -13.60 21.47
C ASP A 326 23.22 -14.06 22.07
N THR A 327 22.39 -13.15 22.60
CA THR A 327 21.11 -13.52 23.21
C THR A 327 20.04 -13.88 22.18
N VAL A 328 20.07 -13.26 21.00
CA VAL A 328 19.09 -13.50 19.91
C VAL A 328 19.81 -14.14 18.74
N ASP A 329 19.39 -15.30 18.26
CA ASP A 329 20.05 -16.03 17.18
C ASP A 329 19.61 -15.56 15.78
N ALA A 330 18.34 -15.19 15.64
CA ALA A 330 17.74 -14.75 14.39
C ALA A 330 16.59 -13.76 14.65
N TRP A 331 16.29 -12.95 13.63
CA TRP A 331 15.28 -11.90 13.68
C TRP A 331 14.14 -12.19 12.71
N ILE A 332 12.90 -12.03 13.17
CA ILE A 332 11.72 -11.93 12.30
C ILE A 332 11.18 -10.51 12.48
N GLN A 333 11.25 -9.70 11.42
CA GLN A 333 10.73 -8.33 11.45
C GLN A 333 9.31 -8.28 10.93
N ILE A 334 8.41 -7.70 11.71
CA ILE A 334 6.99 -7.48 11.44
C ILE A 334 6.83 -5.97 11.26
N ALA A 335 7.38 -5.47 10.16
CA ALA A 335 7.35 -4.07 9.76
C ALA A 335 7.30 -3.98 8.21
N CYS A 336 8.24 -3.28 7.57
CA CYS A 336 8.37 -3.24 6.12
C CYS A 336 9.10 -4.50 5.58
N PRO A 337 8.46 -5.36 4.76
CA PRO A 337 9.09 -6.58 4.23
C PRO A 337 10.36 -6.34 3.41
N ARG A 338 10.46 -5.17 2.78
CA ARG A 338 11.62 -4.78 1.95
C ARG A 338 12.91 -4.61 2.75
N LEU A 339 12.84 -4.37 4.06
CA LEU A 339 14.03 -4.32 4.91
C LEU A 339 14.82 -5.64 4.86
N SER A 340 14.12 -6.77 4.87
CA SER A 340 14.77 -8.08 4.81
C SER A 340 15.30 -8.39 3.40
N ILE A 341 14.56 -8.01 2.37
CA ILE A 341 14.93 -8.27 0.97
C ILE A 341 16.13 -7.43 0.54
N ASP A 342 16.09 -6.12 0.81
CA ASP A 342 17.09 -5.16 0.31
C ASP A 342 18.30 -5.02 1.24
N TRP A 343 18.08 -5.10 2.55
CA TRP A 343 19.08 -4.77 3.57
C TRP A 343 19.42 -5.95 4.49
N GLY A 344 18.84 -7.13 4.27
CA GLY A 344 18.99 -8.27 5.18
C GLY A 344 20.44 -8.74 5.35
N SER A 345 21.30 -8.54 4.35
CA SER A 345 22.74 -8.86 4.42
C SER A 345 23.56 -7.86 5.24
N ALA A 346 23.03 -6.69 5.56
CA ALA A 346 23.68 -5.70 6.41
C ALA A 346 23.59 -6.06 7.91
N PHE A 347 22.81 -7.10 8.27
CA PHE A 347 22.66 -7.58 9.63
C PHE A 347 23.55 -8.80 9.88
N ASP A 348 24.24 -8.83 11.02
CA ASP A 348 25.16 -9.92 11.39
C ASP A 348 24.43 -11.28 11.55
N LYS A 349 23.16 -11.22 11.96
CA LYS A 349 22.29 -12.36 12.22
C LYS A 349 21.18 -12.44 11.17
N PRO A 350 20.65 -13.64 10.88
CA PRO A 350 19.55 -13.79 9.93
C PRO A 350 18.43 -12.80 10.21
N PHE A 351 18.11 -11.97 9.22
CA PHE A 351 17.09 -10.95 9.31
C PHE A 351 15.99 -11.25 8.30
N LEU A 352 14.86 -11.76 8.80
CA LEU A 352 13.83 -12.42 8.01
C LEU A 352 12.56 -11.58 7.89
N SER A 353 11.93 -11.63 6.73
CA SER A 353 10.55 -11.15 6.57
C SER A 353 9.57 -12.10 7.27
N PRO A 354 8.30 -11.69 7.48
CA PRO A 354 7.29 -12.58 8.04
C PRO A 354 7.07 -13.85 7.20
N TYR A 355 7.09 -13.75 5.86
CA TYR A 355 7.00 -14.93 5.00
C TYR A 355 8.14 -15.93 5.28
N GLU A 356 9.37 -15.44 5.40
CA GLU A 356 10.55 -16.28 5.65
C GLU A 356 10.56 -16.85 7.07
N GLY A 357 10.06 -16.10 8.05
CA GLY A 357 9.82 -16.60 9.40
C GLY A 357 8.82 -17.77 9.40
N ALA A 358 7.76 -17.68 8.59
CA ALA A 358 6.81 -18.78 8.42
C ALA A 358 7.46 -20.01 7.76
N VAL A 359 8.39 -19.81 6.82
CA VAL A 359 9.21 -20.91 6.26
C VAL A 359 10.06 -21.59 7.33
N VAL A 360 10.78 -20.81 8.14
CA VAL A 360 11.66 -21.33 9.21
C VAL A 360 10.87 -22.15 10.23
N LEU A 361 9.62 -21.78 10.50
CA LEU A 361 8.72 -22.47 11.41
C LEU A 361 7.88 -23.58 10.73
N ASN A 362 8.25 -23.98 9.51
CA ASN A 362 7.61 -25.05 8.73
C ASN A 362 6.11 -24.82 8.47
N GLN A 363 5.67 -23.57 8.35
CA GLN A 363 4.29 -23.20 8.08
C GLN A 363 3.99 -23.09 6.58
N ILE A 364 5.04 -22.93 5.78
CA ILE A 364 5.01 -22.94 4.32
C ILE A 364 6.39 -23.39 3.82
N GLU A 365 6.44 -24.07 2.68
CA GLU A 365 7.72 -24.44 2.05
C GLU A 365 8.26 -23.28 1.21
N PHE A 366 9.59 -23.10 1.25
CA PHE A 366 10.25 -22.18 0.33
C PHE A 366 10.49 -22.89 -1.00
N ASN A 367 9.70 -22.52 -2.01
CA ASN A 367 9.83 -23.07 -3.35
C ASN A 367 10.67 -22.13 -4.24
N ASN A 368 11.90 -22.53 -4.53
CA ASN A 368 12.82 -21.77 -5.39
C ASN A 368 12.31 -21.60 -6.83
N GLN A 369 11.42 -22.49 -7.29
CA GLN A 369 10.80 -22.44 -8.62
C GLN A 369 9.61 -21.48 -8.67
N GLU A 370 9.08 -21.07 -7.52
CA GLU A 370 8.01 -20.08 -7.45
C GLU A 370 8.54 -18.66 -7.33
N ASN A 371 7.69 -17.69 -7.64
CA ASN A 371 8.00 -16.28 -7.48
C ASN A 371 8.00 -15.94 -6.00
N TYR A 372 8.96 -15.13 -5.56
CA TYR A 372 8.99 -14.65 -4.18
C TYR A 372 7.74 -13.79 -3.93
N PRO A 373 6.96 -14.05 -2.87
CA PRO A 373 5.70 -13.37 -2.66
C PRO A 373 5.90 -11.90 -2.28
N MET A 374 5.18 -11.02 -2.98
CA MET A 374 5.09 -9.60 -2.68
C MET A 374 3.64 -9.26 -2.36
N ASP A 375 3.10 -9.84 -1.28
CA ASP A 375 1.67 -9.89 -0.99
C ASP A 375 1.32 -9.41 0.43
N TYR A 376 2.22 -8.68 1.09
CA TYR A 376 2.11 -8.41 2.54
C TYR A 376 0.80 -7.69 2.93
N TYR A 377 0.35 -6.72 2.15
CA TYR A 377 -0.95 -6.08 2.35
C TYR A 377 -2.01 -6.56 1.35
N SER A 378 -1.76 -7.62 0.58
CA SER A 378 -2.77 -8.18 -0.32
C SER A 378 -3.96 -8.73 0.49
N SER A 379 -5.17 -8.51 -0.02
CA SER A 379 -6.37 -9.16 0.49
C SER A 379 -6.39 -10.67 0.24
N ASN A 380 -5.58 -11.14 -0.72
CA ASN A 380 -5.41 -12.55 -1.10
C ASN A 380 -4.03 -13.09 -0.70
N SER A 381 -3.40 -12.48 0.30
CA SER A 381 -2.11 -12.90 0.84
C SER A 381 -2.08 -14.40 1.20
N LEU A 382 -0.91 -15.02 1.13
CA LEU A 382 -0.72 -16.47 1.23
C LEU A 382 -0.99 -17.05 2.63
N GLY A 383 -0.83 -16.28 3.71
CA GLY A 383 -0.95 -16.83 5.05
C GLY A 383 -1.00 -15.83 6.20
N ALA A 384 -1.19 -16.36 7.40
CA ALA A 384 -1.39 -15.60 8.64
C ALA A 384 -0.20 -14.74 9.07
N TRP A 385 0.96 -14.88 8.42
CA TRP A 385 2.13 -14.01 8.57
C TRP A 385 1.97 -12.64 7.87
N THR A 386 0.79 -12.34 7.34
CA THR A 386 0.48 -11.06 6.68
C THR A 386 -0.70 -10.35 7.36
N PRO A 387 -0.71 -9.00 7.42
CA PRO A 387 -1.79 -8.24 8.05
C PRO A 387 -3.21 -8.58 7.55
N ASN A 388 -3.38 -8.65 6.22
CA ASN A 388 -4.69 -8.70 5.58
C ASN A 388 -5.23 -10.12 5.34
N TYR A 389 -4.47 -11.16 5.70
CA TYR A 389 -4.92 -12.55 5.56
C TYR A 389 -6.23 -12.83 6.30
N ARG A 390 -7.16 -13.52 5.62
CA ARG A 390 -8.40 -14.00 6.21
C ARG A 390 -8.50 -15.52 6.03
N PRO A 391 -8.62 -16.32 7.11
CA PRO A 391 -8.77 -17.76 6.98
C PRO A 391 -10.02 -18.13 6.18
N ILE A 392 -9.88 -19.04 5.22
CA ILE A 392 -10.97 -19.51 4.34
C ILE A 392 -12.15 -20.10 5.13
N ASN A 393 -11.89 -20.65 6.32
CA ASN A 393 -12.88 -21.36 7.15
C ASN A 393 -13.24 -20.67 8.49
N GLY A 394 -12.77 -19.45 8.75
CA GLY A 394 -12.93 -18.77 10.05
C GLY A 394 -13.99 -17.66 10.09
N CYS A 395 -14.72 -17.40 9.00
CA CYS A 395 -15.49 -16.16 8.86
C CYS A 395 -16.99 -16.38 9.14
N CYS A 396 -17.42 -16.13 10.39
CA CYS A 396 -18.82 -15.88 10.73
C CYS A 396 -19.02 -14.36 10.92
N GLY A 397 -19.29 -13.62 9.83
CA GLY A 397 -19.56 -12.18 9.88
C GLY A 397 -20.13 -11.60 8.57
N LYS A 398 -20.89 -10.50 8.67
CA LYS A 398 -21.47 -9.79 7.52
C LYS A 398 -20.34 -9.18 6.68
N GLY A 399 -20.23 -9.60 5.42
CA GLY A 399 -19.15 -9.22 4.50
C GLY A 399 -18.55 -10.40 3.72
N CYS A 400 -18.93 -11.64 4.06
CA CYS A 400 -18.52 -12.83 3.32
C CYS A 400 -19.31 -12.96 2.01
N ALA A 401 -18.71 -12.57 0.89
CA ALA A 401 -19.15 -13.00 -0.42
C ALA A 401 -17.95 -13.63 -1.14
N ASN A 402 -18.14 -14.87 -1.63
CA ASN A 402 -17.76 -15.30 -2.99
C ASN A 402 -17.70 -16.83 -3.21
N ASN A 403 -18.25 -17.68 -2.34
CA ASN A 403 -18.57 -19.08 -2.72
C ASN A 403 -19.67 -19.70 -1.85
N PRO A 404 -20.42 -20.71 -2.35
CA PRO A 404 -21.47 -21.39 -1.60
C PRO A 404 -20.87 -22.14 -0.41
N LYS A 405 -21.45 -21.94 0.77
CA LYS A 405 -20.99 -22.60 2.00
C LYS A 405 -21.35 -24.09 1.99
N SER A 406 -20.42 -24.97 2.38
CA SER A 406 -20.69 -26.40 2.60
C SER A 406 -21.60 -26.61 3.82
N ASP A 407 -22.28 -27.76 3.92
CA ASP A 407 -23.22 -28.00 5.03
C ASP A 407 -22.52 -28.07 6.40
N VAL A 408 -21.25 -28.46 6.44
CA VAL A 408 -20.39 -28.37 7.64
C VAL A 408 -20.16 -26.92 8.08
N GLN A 409 -20.08 -25.98 7.12
CA GLN A 409 -19.92 -24.54 7.40
C GLN A 409 -21.20 -23.87 7.93
N LYS A 410 -22.38 -24.47 7.74
CA LYS A 410 -23.64 -23.97 8.32
C LYS A 410 -23.76 -24.34 9.80
N LEU A 411 -23.37 -25.57 10.17
CA LEU A 411 -23.42 -26.09 11.53
C LEU A 411 -22.48 -25.35 12.50
N ASN A 412 -21.28 -24.95 12.05
CA ASN A 412 -20.32 -24.25 12.91
C ASN A 412 -20.69 -22.78 13.18
N CYS A 413 -21.42 -22.08 12.29
CA CYS A 413 -21.88 -20.72 12.58
C CYS A 413 -23.16 -20.66 13.44
N SER A 414 -23.89 -21.77 13.63
CA SER A 414 -25.06 -21.82 14.52
C SER A 414 -24.69 -21.96 16.01
N ASN A 415 -23.47 -22.40 16.33
CA ASN A 415 -23.02 -22.57 17.72
C ASN A 415 -22.36 -21.31 18.33
N ASN A 416 -22.19 -20.24 17.54
CA ASN A 416 -21.60 -18.95 17.98
C ASN A 416 -22.60 -17.79 17.83
N ARG A 417 -23.88 -18.01 18.14
CA ARG A 417 -24.88 -16.93 18.32
C ARG A 417 -25.47 -16.96 19.71
#